data_AF-A0A348YCT5-F1
#
_entry.id   AF-A0A348YCT5-F1
#
_cell.length_a   1.000
_cell.length_b   1.000
_cell.length_c   1.000
_cell.angle_alpha   90.00
_cell.angle_beta   90.00
_cell.angle_gamma   90.00
#
_symmetry.space_group_name_H-M   'P 1'
#
loop_
_entity.id
_entity.type
_entity.pdbx_description
1 polymer ?
#
loop_
_entity_poly.entity_id
_entity_poly.type
_entity_poly.pdbx_seq_one_letter_code
_entity_poly.pdbx_strand_id
1 'polypeptide(L)'
;IDEHWVKVLDNNAIDDIWVRSVITCDIEHGVCSQCYGRDLARGHKVNIGESVGVMAAQSIGEPGTQLTMRTFHVGGAASSASVDNSISVRSAGQAHFENMKTVQHTDGHLVIVSRSAEIALTDELGRERERYKVPYGSSVLVKHEDQVEGGQTIAKWDPHTHPIITE
;
A
#
# COMPACT_ATOMS: atom_id res chain seq x y z
N ILE A 1 -17.05 1.21 -7.54
CA ILE A 1 -16.23 1.51 -6.37
C ILE A 1 -15.27 2.60 -6.81
N ASP A 2 -15.29 3.74 -6.12
CA ASP A 2 -14.37 4.85 -6.32
C ASP A 2 -13.47 4.98 -5.08
N GLU A 3 -12.58 5.96 -5.10
CA GLU A 3 -11.63 6.24 -4.02
C GLU A 3 -12.31 6.59 -2.70
N HIS A 4 -13.53 7.17 -2.74
CA HIS A 4 -14.30 7.46 -1.54
C HIS A 4 -14.80 6.16 -0.89
N TRP A 5 -15.38 5.26 -1.69
CA TRP A 5 -15.82 3.94 -1.23
C TRP A 5 -14.67 3.11 -0.69
N VAL A 6 -13.48 3.15 -1.31
CA VAL A 6 -12.30 2.44 -0.80
C VAL A 6 -11.92 2.92 0.61
N LYS A 7 -11.96 4.24 0.88
CA LYS A 7 -11.70 4.76 2.24
C LYS A 7 -12.71 4.26 3.26
N VAL A 8 -13.98 4.17 2.89
CA VAL A 8 -15.02 3.63 3.77
C VAL A 8 -14.74 2.15 4.07
N LEU A 9 -14.36 1.36 3.08
CA LEU A 9 -14.01 -0.06 3.26
C LEU A 9 -12.78 -0.23 4.17
N ASP A 10 -11.73 0.56 3.96
CA ASP A 10 -10.49 0.54 4.76
C ASP A 10 -10.77 0.91 6.22
N ASN A 11 -11.55 1.97 6.47
CA ASN A 11 -11.94 2.38 7.81
C ASN A 11 -12.77 1.33 8.56
N ASN A 12 -13.51 0.47 7.84
CA ASN A 12 -14.28 -0.63 8.42
C ASN A 12 -13.48 -1.94 8.47
N ALA A 13 -12.19 -1.92 8.13
CA ALA A 13 -11.31 -3.09 8.10
C ALA A 13 -11.90 -4.27 7.29
N ILE A 14 -12.52 -3.98 6.15
CA ILE A 14 -13.05 -5.01 5.25
C ILE A 14 -11.91 -5.50 4.35
N ASP A 15 -11.48 -6.75 4.56
CA ASP A 15 -10.33 -7.34 3.85
C ASP A 15 -10.68 -7.87 2.45
N ASP A 16 -11.89 -8.41 2.27
CA ASP A 16 -12.30 -9.09 1.04
C ASP A 16 -13.63 -8.54 0.52
N ILE A 17 -13.71 -8.34 -0.80
CA ILE A 17 -14.93 -7.92 -1.48
C ILE A 17 -15.16 -8.72 -2.75
N TRP A 18 -16.43 -9.02 -3.02
CA TRP A 18 -16.83 -9.61 -4.30
C TRP A 18 -16.91 -8.52 -5.37
N VAL A 19 -16.12 -8.68 -6.43
CA VAL A 19 -16.08 -7.77 -7.58
C VAL A 19 -16.47 -8.48 -8.85
N ARG A 20 -16.98 -7.71 -9.82
CA ARG A 20 -17.14 -8.21 -11.18
C ARG A 20 -15.79 -8.23 -11.88
N SER A 21 -15.60 -9.21 -12.74
CA SER A 21 -14.37 -9.39 -13.52
C SER A 21 -14.69 -9.50 -15.00
N VAL A 22 -13.74 -9.10 -15.84
CA VAL A 22 -13.81 -9.31 -17.29
C VAL A 22 -13.82 -10.81 -17.64
N ILE A 23 -13.27 -11.67 -16.77
CA ILE A 23 -13.21 -13.13 -16.95
C ILE A 23 -14.59 -13.78 -16.77
N THR A 24 -15.42 -13.21 -15.89
CA THR A 24 -16.74 -13.75 -15.54
C THR A 24 -17.88 -13.07 -16.33
N CYS A 25 -17.56 -12.45 -17.47
CA CYS A 25 -18.53 -11.76 -18.31
C CYS A 25 -19.16 -12.72 -19.32
N ASP A 26 -20.49 -12.83 -19.33
CA ASP A 26 -21.24 -13.75 -20.23
C ASP A 26 -21.36 -13.26 -21.70
N ILE A 27 -20.67 -12.17 -22.07
CA ILE A 27 -20.76 -11.63 -23.43
C ILE A 27 -19.87 -12.46 -24.36
N GLU A 28 -20.44 -12.94 -25.47
CA GLU A 28 -19.73 -13.76 -26.46
C GLU A 28 -18.57 -13.01 -27.14
N HIS A 29 -18.79 -11.75 -27.53
CA HIS A 29 -17.81 -10.91 -28.21
C HIS A 29 -17.68 -9.56 -27.53
N GLY A 30 -16.65 -9.42 -26.70
CA GLY A 30 -16.35 -8.20 -25.96
C GLY A 30 -16.67 -8.33 -24.47
N VAL A 31 -16.79 -7.19 -23.79
CA VAL A 31 -17.01 -7.13 -22.34
C VAL A 31 -18.04 -6.07 -22.03
N CYS A 32 -18.95 -6.34 -21.09
CA CYS A 32 -19.95 -5.35 -20.70
C CYS A 32 -19.33 -4.22 -19.87
N SER A 33 -19.93 -3.03 -19.93
CA SER A 33 -19.44 -1.85 -19.20
C SER A 33 -19.41 -2.04 -17.67
N GLN A 34 -20.21 -2.96 -17.14
CA GLN A 34 -20.26 -3.25 -15.71
C GLN A 34 -19.17 -4.23 -15.25
N CYS A 35 -18.74 -5.16 -16.10
CA CYS A 35 -17.62 -6.07 -15.79
C CYS A 35 -16.27 -5.40 -15.95
N TYR A 36 -16.16 -4.41 -16.85
CA TYR A 36 -14.94 -3.61 -17.00
C TYR A 36 -14.89 -2.44 -16.01
N GLY A 37 -15.99 -1.69 -15.85
CA GLY A 37 -16.07 -0.58 -14.89
C GLY A 37 -15.56 0.75 -15.45
N ARG A 38 -14.44 1.25 -14.91
CA ARG A 38 -13.93 2.61 -15.16
C ARG A 38 -12.79 2.60 -16.18
N ASP A 39 -12.83 3.50 -17.15
CA ASP A 39 -11.68 3.77 -18.03
C ASP A 39 -10.61 4.51 -17.21
N LEU A 40 -9.43 3.90 -17.06
CA LEU A 40 -8.32 4.48 -16.31
C LEU A 40 -7.62 5.62 -17.04
N ALA A 41 -7.78 5.73 -18.37
CA ALA A 41 -7.18 6.82 -19.15
C ALA A 41 -7.97 8.13 -19.01
N ARG A 42 -9.29 8.04 -18.83
CA ARG A 42 -10.19 9.22 -18.81
C ARG A 42 -10.90 9.44 -17.47
N GLY A 43 -10.97 8.42 -16.62
CA GLY A 43 -11.53 8.52 -15.26
C GLY A 43 -13.04 8.39 -15.16
N HIS A 44 -13.76 8.20 -16.26
CA HIS A 44 -15.21 7.92 -16.26
C HIS A 44 -15.52 6.46 -16.58
N LYS A 45 -16.79 6.07 -16.48
CA LYS A 45 -17.23 4.71 -16.82
C LYS A 45 -16.99 4.43 -18.30
N VAL A 46 -16.45 3.26 -18.63
CA VAL A 46 -16.13 2.85 -20.01
C VAL A 46 -17.30 3.10 -20.97
N ASN A 47 -17.03 3.70 -22.12
CA ASN A 47 -18.04 3.97 -23.13
C ASN A 47 -18.30 2.73 -23.97
N ILE A 48 -19.52 2.64 -24.53
CA ILE A 48 -19.85 1.58 -25.49
C ILE A 48 -19.04 1.81 -26.77
N GLY A 49 -18.35 0.75 -27.23
CA GLY A 49 -17.52 0.80 -28.42
C GLY A 49 -16.03 1.08 -28.15
N GLU A 50 -15.61 1.20 -26.88
CA GLU A 50 -14.19 1.32 -26.56
C GLU A 50 -13.43 -0.01 -26.76
N SER A 51 -12.28 0.08 -27.44
CA SER A 51 -11.41 -1.06 -27.74
C SER A 51 -10.54 -1.45 -26.54
N VAL A 52 -11.19 -1.90 -25.46
CA VAL A 52 -10.53 -2.28 -24.19
C VAL A 52 -9.44 -3.34 -24.35
N GLY A 53 -9.58 -4.25 -25.33
CA GLY A 53 -8.58 -5.29 -25.61
C GLY A 53 -7.26 -4.73 -26.14
N VAL A 54 -7.32 -3.74 -27.03
CA VAL A 54 -6.11 -3.08 -27.57
C VAL A 54 -5.44 -2.25 -26.48
N MET A 55 -6.23 -1.54 -25.68
CA MET A 55 -5.71 -0.77 -24.55
C MET A 55 -4.98 -1.68 -23.56
N ALA A 56 -5.58 -2.80 -23.17
CA ALA A 56 -4.95 -3.77 -22.28
C ALA A 56 -3.63 -4.33 -22.84
N ALA A 57 -3.59 -4.66 -24.14
CA ALA A 57 -2.38 -5.15 -24.79
C ALA A 57 -1.24 -4.11 -24.76
N GLN A 58 -1.55 -2.84 -25.02
CA GLN A 58 -0.57 -1.75 -24.99
C GLN A 58 -0.06 -1.46 -23.57
N SER A 59 -0.96 -1.45 -22.58
CA SER A 59 -0.60 -1.24 -21.17
C SER A 59 0.35 -2.29 -20.61
N ILE A 60 0.44 -3.47 -21.23
CA ILE A 60 1.42 -4.50 -20.89
C ILE A 60 2.66 -4.39 -21.80
N GLY A 61 2.45 -4.27 -23.11
CA GLY A 61 3.52 -4.34 -24.10
C GLY A 61 4.49 -3.17 -24.07
N GLU A 62 4.00 -1.92 -24.00
CA GLU A 62 4.86 -0.74 -24.00
C GLU A 62 5.73 -0.66 -22.73
N PRO A 63 5.19 -0.80 -21.50
CA PRO A 63 6.03 -0.81 -20.32
C PRO A 63 7.02 -1.98 -20.30
N GLY A 64 6.63 -3.15 -20.81
CA GLY A 64 7.51 -4.32 -20.90
C GLY A 64 8.73 -4.08 -21.80
N THR A 65 8.50 -3.53 -22.99
CA THR A 65 9.60 -3.16 -23.92
C THR A 65 10.44 -1.99 -23.38
N GLN A 66 9.82 -1.05 -22.67
CA GLN A 66 10.53 0.05 -22.03
C GLN A 66 11.42 -0.45 -20.88
N LEU A 67 10.91 -1.35 -20.03
CA LEU A 67 11.66 -1.91 -18.90
C LEU A 67 12.89 -2.66 -19.38
N THR A 68 12.77 -3.53 -20.38
CA THR A 68 13.92 -4.25 -20.93
C THR A 68 14.96 -3.29 -21.47
N MET A 69 14.56 -2.27 -22.24
CA MET A 69 15.48 -1.26 -22.73
C MET A 69 16.18 -0.52 -21.58
N ARG A 70 15.46 -0.10 -20.53
CA ARG A 70 16.06 0.63 -19.41
C ARG A 70 16.97 -0.23 -18.54
N THR A 71 16.63 -1.48 -18.27
CA THR A 71 17.44 -2.36 -17.40
C THR A 71 18.70 -2.86 -18.08
N PHE A 72 18.67 -3.21 -19.37
CA PHE A 72 19.85 -3.73 -20.05
C PHE A 72 20.94 -2.68 -20.26
N HIS A 73 20.59 -1.41 -20.48
CA HIS A 73 21.57 -0.34 -20.66
C HIS A 73 22.20 0.13 -19.34
N VAL A 74 21.61 -0.22 -18.19
CA VAL A 74 22.16 0.05 -16.84
C VAL A 74 22.91 -1.18 -16.28
N GLY A 75 22.87 -2.32 -16.99
CA GLY A 75 23.28 -3.66 -16.56
C GLY A 75 24.76 -3.89 -16.20
N GLY A 76 25.57 -2.87 -15.99
CA GLY A 76 26.96 -2.99 -15.54
C GLY A 76 27.21 -2.66 -14.07
N ALA A 77 26.31 -1.92 -13.41
CA ALA A 77 26.47 -1.52 -12.02
C ALA A 77 25.37 -2.16 -11.17
N ALA A 78 25.62 -3.39 -10.70
CA ALA A 78 24.77 -4.05 -9.73
C ALA A 78 24.75 -3.24 -8.42
N SER A 79 23.77 -2.35 -8.31
CA SER A 79 23.36 -1.79 -7.02
C SER A 79 22.13 -2.58 -6.59
N SER A 80 22.31 -3.49 -5.64
CA SER A 80 21.18 -4.02 -4.87
C SER A 80 20.60 -2.83 -4.12
N ALA A 81 19.59 -2.17 -4.69
CA ALA A 81 18.78 -1.24 -3.93
C ALA A 81 18.16 -2.06 -2.79
N SER A 82 18.64 -1.80 -1.58
CA SER A 82 18.08 -2.38 -0.36
C SER A 82 16.59 -2.09 -0.35
N VAL A 83 15.77 -3.13 -0.19
CA VAL A 83 14.34 -2.95 0.00
C VAL A 83 14.16 -2.15 1.29
N ASP A 84 13.52 -0.98 1.19
CA ASP A 84 13.19 -0.16 2.34
C ASP A 84 12.30 -0.97 3.28
N ASN A 85 12.90 -1.49 4.34
CA ASN A 85 12.27 -2.40 5.30
C ASN A 85 12.00 -1.70 6.64
N SER A 86 12.09 -0.38 6.65
CA SER A 86 11.98 0.43 7.84
C SER A 86 11.41 1.80 7.53
N ILE A 87 10.58 2.32 8.42
CA ILE A 87 10.14 3.71 8.39
C ILE A 87 10.95 4.49 9.42
N SER A 88 11.64 5.53 8.96
CA SER A 88 12.33 6.51 9.80
C SER A 88 11.64 7.87 9.73
N VAL A 89 11.63 8.55 10.87
CA VAL A 89 11.00 9.86 11.01
C VAL A 89 11.94 10.93 10.46
N ARG A 90 11.42 12.00 9.86
CA ARG A 90 12.26 13.12 9.39
C ARG A 90 12.39 14.23 10.41
N SER A 91 11.34 14.47 11.18
CA SER A 91 11.25 15.56 12.16
C SER A 91 11.15 15.02 13.58
N ALA A 92 11.68 15.76 14.55
CA ALA A 92 11.41 15.45 15.96
C ALA A 92 9.94 15.73 16.30
N GLY A 93 9.36 14.94 17.20
CA GLY A 93 7.98 15.10 17.65
C GLY A 93 7.51 13.94 18.52
N GLN A 94 6.23 13.96 18.88
CA GLN A 94 5.58 12.92 19.65
C GLN A 94 4.84 11.94 18.73
N ALA A 95 5.08 10.64 18.89
CA ALA A 95 4.43 9.60 18.10
C ALA A 95 3.04 9.25 18.67
N HIS A 96 2.00 9.47 17.88
CA HIS A 96 0.62 9.08 18.18
C HIS A 96 0.22 7.89 17.31
N PHE A 97 -0.39 6.87 17.92
CA PHE A 97 -0.86 5.68 17.20
C PHE A 97 -2.34 5.80 16.88
N GLU A 98 -2.71 5.69 15.61
CA GLU A 98 -4.09 5.64 15.16
C GLU A 98 -4.42 4.24 14.63
N ASN A 99 -5.56 3.69 15.05
CA ASN A 99 -6.04 2.36 14.62
C ASN A 99 -5.02 1.22 14.79
N MET A 100 -4.13 1.35 15.78
CA MET A 100 -3.09 0.36 16.04
C MET A 100 -3.52 -0.61 17.15
N LYS A 101 -3.56 -1.90 16.82
CA LYS A 101 -3.59 -3.00 17.79
C LYS A 101 -2.21 -3.64 17.83
N THR A 102 -1.62 -3.76 19.01
CA THR A 102 -0.30 -4.34 19.20
C THR A 102 -0.36 -5.59 20.07
N VAL A 103 0.48 -6.57 19.76
CA VAL A 103 0.72 -7.75 20.59
C VAL A 103 2.20 -7.76 20.95
N GLN A 104 2.50 -8.12 22.20
CA GLN A 104 3.88 -8.23 22.66
C GLN A 104 4.43 -9.62 22.29
N HIS A 105 5.45 -9.68 21.44
CA HIS A 105 6.16 -10.93 21.13
C HIS A 105 7.01 -11.35 22.34
N THR A 106 7.30 -12.64 22.46
CA THR A 106 8.14 -13.19 23.55
C THR A 106 9.55 -12.61 23.57
N ASP A 107 10.01 -12.08 22.44
CA ASP A 107 11.31 -11.41 22.28
C ASP A 107 11.29 -9.92 22.70
N GLY A 108 10.16 -9.43 23.24
CA GLY A 108 10.02 -8.08 23.77
C GLY A 108 9.67 -6.99 22.73
N HIS A 109 9.50 -7.35 21.46
CA HIS A 109 9.07 -6.44 20.40
C HIS A 109 7.54 -6.34 20.31
N LEU A 110 7.01 -5.14 20.10
CA LEU A 110 5.59 -4.91 19.83
C LEU A 110 5.32 -5.14 18.35
N VAL A 111 4.40 -6.02 18.02
CA VAL A 111 4.05 -6.33 16.63
C VAL A 111 2.63 -5.88 16.34
N ILE A 112 2.45 -5.21 15.20
CA ILE A 112 1.15 -4.70 14.77
C ILE A 112 0.31 -5.84 14.21
N VAL A 113 -0.90 -5.99 14.75
CA VAL A 113 -1.91 -6.95 14.26
C VAL A 113 -3.06 -6.27 13.51
N SER A 114 -3.04 -4.94 13.34
CA SER A 114 -4.00 -4.23 12.49
C SER A 114 -3.42 -3.91 11.10
N ARG A 115 -4.25 -4.04 10.06
CA ARG A 115 -3.86 -3.75 8.66
C ARG A 115 -3.94 -2.26 8.30
N SER A 116 -4.77 -1.51 9.01
CA SER A 116 -4.97 -0.07 8.82
C SER A 116 -4.25 0.76 9.90
N ALA A 117 -3.11 0.28 10.39
CA ALA A 117 -2.35 0.97 11.44
C ALA A 117 -1.63 2.19 10.87
N GLU A 118 -1.76 3.33 11.56
CA GLU A 118 -1.06 4.56 11.19
C GLU A 118 -0.33 5.13 12.40
N ILE A 119 0.88 5.65 12.15
CA ILE A 119 1.64 6.43 13.13
C ILE A 119 1.65 7.88 12.66
N ALA A 120 1.00 8.75 13.42
CA ALA A 120 1.00 10.19 13.22
C ALA A 120 2.03 10.84 14.16
N LEU A 121 2.72 11.87 13.68
CA LEU A 121 3.67 12.65 14.48
C LEU A 121 3.11 14.02 14.76
N THR A 122 3.08 14.36 16.04
CA THR A 122 2.56 15.63 16.51
C THR A 122 3.71 16.48 17.07
N ASP A 123 3.71 17.77 16.76
CA ASP A 123 4.64 18.74 17.34
C ASP A 123 4.23 19.11 18.78
N GLU A 124 5.08 19.80 19.53
CA GLU A 124 4.78 20.33 20.88
C GLU A 124 3.53 21.23 20.91
N LEU A 125 3.15 21.77 19.75
CA LEU A 125 1.98 22.62 19.53
C LEU A 125 0.71 21.84 19.14
N GLY A 126 0.70 20.51 19.22
CA GLY A 126 -0.46 19.67 18.91
C GLY A 126 -0.80 19.59 17.42
N ARG A 127 0.11 19.99 16.53
CA ARG A 127 -0.08 19.93 15.07
C ARG A 127 0.53 18.66 14.48
N GLU A 128 -0.25 17.95 13.68
CA GLU A 128 0.21 16.78 12.94
C GLU A 128 1.17 17.20 11.82
N ARG A 129 2.40 16.66 11.83
CA ARG A 129 3.45 16.97 10.84
C ARG A 129 3.60 15.87 9.81
N GLU A 130 3.56 14.62 10.23
CA GLU A 130 3.86 13.45 9.40
C GLU A 130 2.91 12.31 9.76
N ARG A 131 2.51 11.52 8.75
CA ARG A 131 1.64 10.36 8.90
C ARG A 131 2.22 9.20 8.11
N TYR A 132 2.43 8.08 8.78
CA TYR A 132 3.02 6.88 8.21
C TYR A 132 2.05 5.71 8.32
N LYS A 133 1.67 5.13 7.16
CA LYS A 133 0.95 3.85 7.14
C LYS A 133 1.94 2.73 7.46
N VAL A 134 1.62 1.91 8.46
CA VAL A 134 2.49 0.82 8.89
C VAL A 134 1.85 -0.52 8.50
N PRO A 135 2.56 -1.38 7.74
CA PRO A 135 2.03 -2.69 7.34
C PRO A 135 1.74 -3.61 8.53
N TYR A 136 0.76 -4.50 8.34
CA TYR A 136 0.50 -5.62 9.26
C TYR A 136 1.75 -6.47 9.47
N GLY A 137 2.00 -6.87 10.72
CA GLY A 137 3.16 -7.68 11.07
C GLY A 137 4.46 -6.89 11.24
N SER A 138 4.41 -5.56 11.12
CA SER A 138 5.59 -4.73 11.41
C SER A 138 5.89 -4.72 12.90
N SER A 139 7.18 -4.82 13.23
CA SER A 139 7.71 -4.59 14.56
C SER A 139 7.84 -3.08 14.82
N VAL A 140 7.20 -2.59 15.87
CA VAL A 140 7.24 -1.19 16.30
C VAL A 140 8.29 -1.04 17.38
N LEU A 141 9.21 -0.09 17.19
CA LEU A 141 10.33 0.15 18.09
C LEU A 141 10.05 1.26 19.11
N VAL A 142 8.97 2.02 18.90
CA VAL A 142 8.56 3.15 19.73
C VAL A 142 7.27 2.83 20.50
N LYS A 143 7.03 3.52 21.61
CA LYS A 143 5.79 3.41 22.38
C LYS A 143 4.80 4.50 22.00
N HIS A 144 3.54 4.33 22.39
CA HIS A 144 2.53 5.37 22.24
C HIS A 144 2.94 6.59 23.08
N GLU A 145 2.84 7.79 22.51
CA GLU A 145 3.25 9.07 23.10
C GLU A 145 4.76 9.24 23.35
N ASP A 146 5.59 8.37 22.78
CA ASP A 146 7.03 8.47 22.91
C ASP A 146 7.59 9.65 22.10
N GLN A 147 8.63 10.28 22.63
CA GLN A 147 9.34 11.37 21.97
C GLN A 147 10.36 10.77 21.00
N VAL A 148 10.25 11.13 19.73
CA VAL A 148 11.16 10.66 18.69
C VAL A 148 11.97 11.80 18.10
N GLU A 149 13.23 11.50 17.80
CA GLU A 149 14.12 12.44 17.13
C GLU A 149 14.10 12.26 15.60
N GLY A 150 14.43 13.32 14.87
CA GLY A 150 14.58 13.25 13.41
C GLY A 150 15.67 12.24 13.03
N GLY A 151 15.30 11.23 12.24
CA GLY A 151 16.15 10.12 11.81
C GLY A 151 15.92 8.81 12.56
N GLN A 152 15.11 8.82 13.63
CA GLN A 152 14.83 7.60 14.40
C GLN A 152 13.92 6.63 13.61
N THR A 153 14.22 5.33 13.67
CA THR A 153 13.38 4.30 13.05
C THR A 153 12.20 3.95 13.97
N ILE A 154 10.98 4.09 13.47
CA ILE A 154 9.74 3.83 14.24
C ILE A 154 9.17 2.43 14.01
N ALA A 155 9.31 1.90 12.81
CA ALA A 155 8.80 0.59 12.44
C ALA A 155 9.80 -0.14 11.53
N LYS A 156 9.93 -1.46 11.73
CA LYS A 156 10.68 -2.36 10.86
C LYS A 156 9.82 -3.58 10.54
N TRP A 157 9.90 -4.05 9.30
CA TRP A 157 9.31 -5.31 8.88
C TRP A 157 10.32 -6.09 8.06
N ASP A 158 10.11 -7.39 7.94
CA ASP A 158 10.88 -8.20 7.00
C ASP A 158 10.19 -8.13 5.62
N PRO A 159 10.87 -7.69 4.55
CA PRO A 159 10.30 -7.66 3.21
C PRO A 159 9.95 -9.03 2.63
N HIS A 160 10.51 -10.10 3.20
CA HIS A 160 10.40 -11.47 2.67
C HIS A 160 9.44 -12.33 3.48
N THR A 161 8.95 -11.85 4.63
CA THR A 161 8.02 -12.60 5.46
C THR A 161 6.87 -11.71 5.91
N HIS A 162 5.64 -12.16 5.63
CA HIS A 162 4.47 -11.68 6.35
C HIS A 162 4.37 -12.54 7.61
N PRO A 163 4.69 -12.01 8.81
CA PRO A 163 4.63 -12.83 10.01
C PRO A 163 3.17 -13.21 10.25
N ILE A 164 2.90 -14.51 10.26
CA ILE A 164 1.60 -15.05 10.66
C ILE A 164 1.58 -15.05 12.19
N ILE A 165 0.97 -14.02 12.76
CA ILE A 165 0.82 -13.85 14.20
C ILE A 165 -0.49 -14.52 14.61
N THR A 166 -0.45 -15.31 15.68
CA THR A 166 -1.62 -15.90 16.31
C THR A 166 -2.13 -14.94 17.40
N GLU A 167 -3.45 -14.73 17.42
CA GLU A 167 -4.17 -13.95 18.44
C GLU A 167 -4.13 -14.63 19.82
#